data_AF-A0A380FJJ0-F1
#
_entry.id   AF-A0A380FJJ0-F1
#
_cell.length_a   1.000
_cell.length_b   1.000
_cell.length_c   1.000
_cell.angle_alpha   90.00
_cell.angle_beta   90.00
_cell.angle_gamma   90.00
#
_symmetry.space_group_name_H-M   'P 1'
#
loop_
_entity.id
_entity.type
_entity.pdbx_description
1 polymer ?
#
loop_
_entity_poly.entity_id
_entity_poly.type
_entity_poly.pdbx_seq_one_letter_code
_entity_poly.pdbx_strand_id
1 'polypeptide(L)'
;MKIGIDAGGTLIKIVQDENGKRSYNTKLTTEIDQVIEWLNSIDAERISLTGGQAATIQQQLKCESNIFVEFDASAVGLNILLTEQGHQLDDYIFANVGTGTSIHYYDVKLKKRVGGVGTGGGMIQGLGYLLTGIQDYQLLTDTAQDGNRDIIDLKVKHIYKNTQPPIPGDLTAANFGNVLHNLDKSFTDAR
;
A
#
# COMPACT_ATOMS: atom_id res chain seq x y z
N MET A 1 0.30 19.49 -20.94
CA MET A 1 0.73 18.49 -19.92
C MET A 1 -0.50 17.90 -19.28
N LYS A 2 -0.58 16.57 -19.17
CA LYS A 2 -1.66 15.86 -18.47
C LYS A 2 -1.20 15.48 -17.06
N ILE A 3 -2.09 15.55 -16.08
CA ILE A 3 -1.79 15.20 -14.69
C ILE A 3 -2.81 14.19 -14.17
N GLY A 4 -2.32 13.10 -13.62
CA GLY A 4 -3.10 12.11 -12.87
C GLY A 4 -2.72 12.15 -11.40
N ILE A 5 -3.71 12.18 -10.50
CA ILE A 5 -3.49 12.20 -9.06
C ILE A 5 -4.35 11.13 -8.39
N ASP A 6 -3.71 10.30 -7.58
CA ASP A 6 -4.39 9.42 -6.62
C ASP A 6 -4.11 9.91 -5.20
N ALA A 7 -5.07 10.64 -4.65
CA ALA A 7 -5.01 11.23 -3.32
C ALA A 7 -5.59 10.23 -2.29
N GLY A 8 -4.70 9.40 -1.73
CA GLY A 8 -5.06 8.36 -0.76
C GLY A 8 -5.09 8.87 0.69
N GLY A 9 -5.27 7.94 1.63
CA GLY A 9 -5.33 8.27 3.06
C GLY A 9 -4.00 8.69 3.68
N THR A 10 -2.88 8.19 3.15
CA THR A 10 -1.52 8.47 3.67
C THR A 10 -0.65 9.22 2.66
N LEU A 11 -0.73 8.85 1.38
CA LEU A 11 0.08 9.41 0.32
C LEU A 11 -0.80 9.93 -0.82
N ILE A 12 -0.36 11.03 -1.42
CA ILE A 12 -0.83 11.56 -2.70
C ILE A 12 0.21 11.17 -3.76
N LYS A 13 -0.21 10.42 -4.77
CA LYS A 13 0.64 9.99 -5.88
C LYS A 13 0.30 10.83 -7.10
N ILE A 14 1.31 11.42 -7.72
CA ILE A 14 1.16 12.37 -8.83
C ILE A 14 1.93 11.82 -10.02
N VAL A 15 1.27 11.72 -11.15
CA VAL A 15 1.88 11.39 -12.45
C VAL A 15 1.69 12.57 -13.38
N GLN A 16 2.79 13.10 -13.91
CA GLN A 16 2.73 14.09 -14.98
C GLN A 16 3.15 13.41 -16.29
N ASP A 17 2.37 13.63 -17.35
CA ASP A 17 2.64 13.12 -18.69
C ASP A 17 2.82 14.30 -19.65
N GLU A 18 4.06 14.42 -20.12
CA GLU A 18 4.47 15.36 -21.15
C GLU A 18 4.86 14.57 -22.41
N ASN A 19 3.98 14.55 -23.40
CA ASN A 19 4.22 13.92 -24.71
C ASN A 19 4.66 12.44 -24.61
N GLY A 20 4.07 11.68 -23.68
CA GLY A 20 4.36 10.26 -23.46
C GLY A 20 5.49 10.00 -22.46
N LYS A 21 6.20 11.03 -22.00
CA LYS A 21 7.19 10.90 -20.93
C LYS A 21 6.52 11.15 -19.57
N ARG A 22 6.56 10.14 -18.70
CA ARG A 22 5.97 10.20 -17.36
C ARG A 22 7.00 10.57 -16.30
N SER A 23 6.66 11.53 -15.43
CA SER A 23 7.32 11.75 -14.15
C SER A 23 6.41 11.29 -13.01
N TYR A 24 7.01 10.79 -11.93
CA TYR A 24 6.29 10.27 -10.76
C TYR A 24 6.74 11.06 -9.53
N ASN A 25 5.78 11.54 -8.75
CA ASN A 25 6.03 12.24 -7.50
C ASN A 25 5.08 11.72 -6.42
N THR A 26 5.52 11.78 -5.17
CA THR A 26 4.72 11.40 -4.01
C THR A 26 4.81 12.49 -2.96
N LYS A 27 3.65 12.81 -2.37
CA LYS A 27 3.51 13.73 -1.26
C LYS A 27 2.75 13.07 -0.12
N LEU A 28 2.92 13.57 1.10
CA LEU A 28 2.09 13.13 2.21
C LEU A 28 0.69 13.71 2.03
N THR A 29 -0.35 12.96 2.41
CA THR A 29 -1.72 13.49 2.41
C THR A 29 -1.88 14.67 3.36
N THR A 30 -1.04 14.77 4.40
CA THR A 30 -0.97 15.96 5.29
C THR A 30 -0.45 17.21 4.59
N GLU A 31 0.15 17.09 3.41
CA GLU A 31 0.64 18.20 2.58
C GLU A 31 -0.33 18.54 1.43
N ILE A 32 -1.60 18.13 1.53
CA ILE A 32 -2.60 18.30 0.46
C ILE A 32 -2.74 19.76 0.00
N ASP A 33 -2.63 20.72 0.91
CA ASP A 33 -2.73 22.15 0.59
C ASP A 33 -1.59 22.60 -0.35
N GLN A 34 -0.36 22.10 -0.12
CA GLN A 34 0.78 22.39 -1.01
C GLN A 34 0.56 21.80 -2.42
N VAL A 35 -0.08 20.62 -2.50
CA VAL A 35 -0.43 20.01 -3.78
C VAL A 35 -1.47 20.86 -4.51
N ILE A 36 -2.49 21.36 -3.80
CA ILE A 36 -3.53 22.22 -4.35
C ILE A 36 -2.94 23.56 -4.84
N GLU A 37 -2.08 24.19 -4.04
CA GLU A 37 -1.38 25.42 -4.43
C GLU A 37 -0.55 25.22 -5.70
N TRP A 38 0.22 24.13 -5.76
CA TRP A 38 0.99 23.77 -6.94
C TRP A 38 0.11 23.57 -8.17
N LEU A 39 -1.00 22.80 -8.07
CA LEU A 39 -1.93 22.59 -9.19
C LEU A 39 -2.55 23.89 -9.69
N ASN A 40 -2.81 24.83 -8.78
CA ASN A 40 -3.36 26.15 -9.12
C ASN A 40 -2.31 27.12 -9.70
N SER A 41 -1.02 26.76 -9.69
CA SER A 41 0.08 27.56 -10.21
C SER A 41 0.55 27.14 -11.61
N ILE A 42 0.05 26.02 -12.12
CA ILE A 42 0.46 25.44 -13.41
C ILE A 42 -0.67 25.49 -14.43
N ASP A 43 -0.30 25.57 -15.71
CA ASP A 43 -1.23 25.44 -16.83
C ASP A 43 -1.27 23.98 -17.30
N ALA A 44 -2.23 23.22 -16.77
CA ALA A 44 -2.43 21.81 -17.11
C ALA A 44 -3.53 21.68 -18.17
N GLU A 45 -3.25 20.89 -19.21
CA GLU A 45 -4.23 20.58 -20.26
C GLU A 45 -5.40 19.76 -19.69
N ARG A 46 -5.09 18.87 -18.75
CA ARG A 46 -6.08 18.02 -18.08
C ARG A 46 -5.60 17.56 -16.72
N ILE A 47 -6.49 17.66 -15.73
CA ILE A 47 -6.31 17.08 -14.39
C ILE A 47 -7.34 15.98 -14.18
N SER A 48 -6.85 14.78 -13.85
CA SER A 48 -7.66 13.62 -13.49
C SER A 48 -7.33 13.18 -12.07
N LEU A 49 -8.35 13.05 -11.24
CA LEU A 49 -8.24 12.81 -9.82
C LEU A 49 -8.90 11.47 -9.46
N THR A 50 -8.34 10.79 -8.48
CA THR A 50 -8.93 9.61 -7.85
C THR A 50 -8.44 9.48 -6.40
N GLY A 51 -8.93 8.47 -5.69
CA GLY A 51 -8.64 8.26 -4.27
C GLY A 51 -9.58 9.05 -3.34
N GLY A 52 -9.56 8.69 -2.05
CA GLY A 52 -10.50 9.20 -1.05
C GLY A 52 -10.44 10.71 -0.80
N GLN A 53 -9.35 11.39 -1.15
CA GLN A 53 -9.18 12.84 -1.01
C GLN A 53 -9.35 13.61 -2.33
N ALA A 54 -9.77 12.95 -3.42
CA ALA A 54 -9.96 13.59 -4.72
C ALA A 54 -10.96 14.75 -4.67
N ALA A 55 -12.07 14.59 -3.95
CA ALA A 55 -13.09 15.62 -3.82
C ALA A 55 -12.56 16.87 -3.11
N THR A 56 -11.73 16.70 -2.07
CA THR A 56 -11.08 17.78 -1.33
C THR A 56 -10.20 18.63 -2.24
N ILE A 57 -9.40 17.97 -3.10
CA ILE A 57 -8.57 18.66 -4.10
C ILE A 57 -9.46 19.40 -5.10
N GLN A 58 -10.42 18.70 -5.71
CA GLN A 58 -11.27 19.27 -6.78
C GLN A 58 -12.00 20.54 -6.35
N GLN A 59 -12.53 20.60 -5.12
CA GLN A 59 -13.28 21.76 -4.61
C GLN A 59 -12.45 23.04 -4.54
N GLN A 60 -11.11 22.93 -4.54
CA GLN A 60 -10.18 24.05 -4.39
C GLN A 60 -9.38 24.35 -5.66
N LEU A 61 -9.61 23.62 -6.76
CA LEU A 61 -8.96 23.88 -8.04
C LEU A 61 -9.64 25.04 -8.79
N LYS A 62 -8.81 25.87 -9.43
CA LYS A 62 -9.24 26.97 -10.30
C LYS A 62 -9.66 26.52 -11.70
N CYS A 63 -9.31 25.29 -12.08
CA CYS A 63 -9.60 24.71 -13.38
C CYS A 63 -10.45 23.44 -13.24
N GLU A 64 -11.10 23.04 -14.33
CA GLU A 64 -11.89 21.82 -14.35
C GLU A 64 -11.02 20.57 -14.17
N SER A 65 -11.55 19.60 -13.44
CA SER A 65 -10.93 18.31 -13.22
C SER A 65 -11.98 17.20 -13.26
N ASN A 66 -11.55 15.98 -13.55
CA ASN A 66 -12.45 14.81 -13.53
C ASN A 66 -12.09 13.91 -12.36
N ILE A 67 -13.10 13.45 -11.61
CA ILE A 67 -12.91 12.43 -10.57
C ILE A 67 -13.28 11.05 -11.13
N PHE A 68 -12.43 10.07 -10.88
CA PHE A 68 -12.64 8.67 -11.20
C PHE A 68 -12.66 7.81 -9.94
N VAL A 69 -13.38 6.69 -9.99
CA VAL A 69 -13.38 5.69 -8.91
C VAL A 69 -12.00 5.02 -8.82
N GLU A 70 -11.45 4.94 -7.60
CA GLU A 70 -10.07 4.46 -7.36
C GLU A 70 -9.82 3.04 -7.88
N PHE A 71 -10.82 2.17 -7.80
CA PHE A 71 -10.69 0.79 -8.21
C PHE A 71 -10.55 0.66 -9.72
N ASP A 72 -11.34 1.44 -10.47
CA ASP A 72 -11.26 1.45 -11.93
C ASP A 72 -9.96 2.11 -12.40
N ALA A 73 -9.59 3.23 -11.79
CA ALA A 73 -8.34 3.93 -12.08
C ALA A 73 -7.13 3.02 -11.83
N SER A 74 -7.09 2.32 -10.68
CA SER A 74 -6.02 1.37 -10.33
C SER A 74 -5.96 0.21 -11.32
N ALA A 75 -7.10 -0.39 -11.67
CA ALA A 75 -7.16 -1.51 -12.60
C ALA A 75 -6.68 -1.11 -14.01
N VAL A 76 -7.10 0.05 -14.50
CA VAL A 76 -6.67 0.57 -15.81
C VAL A 76 -5.18 0.91 -15.80
N GLY A 77 -4.71 1.64 -14.79
CA GLY A 77 -3.29 2.00 -14.66
C GLY A 77 -2.38 0.79 -14.55
N LEU A 78 -2.77 -0.21 -13.74
CA LEU A 78 -2.02 -1.46 -13.60
C LEU A 78 -1.93 -2.22 -14.93
N ASN A 79 -3.04 -2.35 -15.68
CA ASN A 79 -3.02 -3.04 -16.96
C ASN A 79 -2.12 -2.35 -17.99
N ILE A 80 -2.09 -1.01 -18.00
CA ILE A 80 -1.15 -0.23 -18.83
C ILE A 80 0.30 -0.58 -18.44
N LEU A 81 0.63 -0.53 -17.15
CA LEU A 81 1.98 -0.84 -16.66
C LEU A 81 2.41 -2.28 -16.94
N LEU A 82 1.50 -3.25 -16.76
CA LEU A 82 1.75 -4.66 -17.09
C LEU A 82 2.09 -4.82 -18.56
N THR A 83 1.27 -4.22 -19.45
CA THR A 83 1.48 -4.29 -20.90
C THR A 83 2.81 -3.66 -21.31
N GLU A 84 3.14 -2.49 -20.75
CA GLU A 84 4.41 -1.78 -21.01
C GLU A 84 5.64 -2.58 -20.53
N GLN A 85 5.47 -3.39 -19.49
CA GLN A 85 6.51 -4.27 -18.94
C GLN A 85 6.57 -5.64 -19.62
N GLY A 86 5.76 -5.88 -20.66
CA GLY A 86 5.74 -7.12 -21.43
C GLY A 86 4.94 -8.26 -20.79
N HIS A 87 4.11 -7.96 -19.80
CA HIS A 87 3.19 -8.92 -19.21
C HIS A 87 1.86 -8.92 -19.97
N GLN A 88 1.51 -10.07 -20.55
CA GLN A 88 0.23 -10.30 -21.21
C GLN A 88 -0.54 -11.32 -20.37
N LEU A 89 -1.48 -10.83 -19.57
CA LEU A 89 -2.30 -11.63 -18.67
C LEU A 89 -3.76 -11.50 -19.08
N ASP A 90 -4.45 -12.63 -19.25
CA ASP A 90 -5.87 -12.65 -19.60
C ASP A 90 -6.75 -12.30 -18.38
N ASP A 91 -6.34 -12.77 -17.21
CA ASP A 91 -6.93 -12.45 -15.91
C ASP A 91 -5.86 -12.41 -14.81
N TYR A 92 -6.19 -11.76 -13.69
CA TYR A 92 -5.35 -11.76 -12.49
C TYR A 92 -6.10 -11.28 -11.25
N ILE A 93 -5.60 -11.69 -10.09
CA ILE A 93 -5.89 -11.00 -8.83
C ILE A 93 -4.84 -9.92 -8.63
N PHE A 94 -5.28 -8.70 -8.35
CA PHE A 94 -4.38 -7.68 -7.81
C PHE A 94 -4.82 -7.27 -6.40
N ALA A 95 -3.85 -7.23 -5.50
CA ALA A 95 -4.02 -6.77 -4.13
C ALA A 95 -3.38 -5.39 -4.00
N ASN A 96 -4.20 -4.35 -3.85
CA ASN A 96 -3.73 -3.00 -3.61
C ASN A 96 -3.46 -2.82 -2.11
N VAL A 97 -2.19 -2.89 -1.72
CA VAL A 97 -1.72 -2.76 -0.34
C VAL A 97 -1.35 -1.29 -0.06
N GLY A 98 -2.37 -0.50 0.28
CA GLY A 98 -2.21 0.89 0.72
C GLY A 98 -2.26 1.00 2.25
N THR A 99 -2.99 1.99 2.77
CA THR A 99 -3.25 2.12 4.22
C THR A 99 -3.93 0.86 4.77
N GLY A 100 -4.93 0.35 4.05
CA GLY A 100 -5.45 -1.02 4.17
C GLY A 100 -5.21 -1.81 2.87
N THR A 101 -5.73 -3.02 2.77
CA THR A 101 -5.58 -3.87 1.58
C THR A 101 -6.92 -4.12 0.90
N SER A 102 -7.01 -3.81 -0.40
CA SER A 102 -8.18 -4.13 -1.24
C SER A 102 -7.80 -5.16 -2.28
N ILE A 103 -8.63 -6.20 -2.45
CA ILE A 103 -8.34 -7.34 -3.34
C ILE A 103 -9.35 -7.36 -4.47
N HIS A 104 -8.85 -7.42 -5.70
CA HIS A 104 -9.63 -7.31 -6.91
C HIS A 104 -9.32 -8.47 -7.85
N TYR A 105 -10.36 -8.95 -8.52
CA TYR A 105 -10.24 -9.78 -9.71
C TYR A 105 -10.38 -8.91 -10.94
N TYR A 106 -9.44 -9.07 -11.86
CA TYR A 106 -9.41 -8.43 -13.16
C TYR A 106 -9.53 -9.49 -14.25
N ASP A 107 -10.44 -9.24 -15.19
CA ASP A 107 -10.58 -9.88 -16.49
C ASP A 107 -10.89 -8.74 -17.48
N VAL A 108 -10.50 -8.90 -18.74
CA VAL A 108 -10.83 -8.02 -19.88
C VAL A 108 -12.30 -7.56 -19.86
N LYS A 109 -13.24 -8.42 -19.43
CA LYS A 109 -14.67 -8.12 -19.36
C LYS A 109 -15.17 -7.66 -18.00
N LEU A 110 -14.47 -8.00 -16.92
CA LEU A 110 -14.97 -7.82 -15.55
C LEU A 110 -13.88 -7.35 -14.60
N LYS A 111 -14.13 -6.22 -13.95
CA LYS A 111 -13.33 -5.71 -12.85
C LYS A 111 -14.19 -5.78 -11.60
N LYS A 112 -13.80 -6.61 -10.63
CA LYS A 112 -14.60 -6.82 -9.42
C LYS A 112 -13.72 -6.78 -8.18
N ARG A 113 -14.12 -5.99 -7.18
CA ARG A 113 -13.58 -6.11 -5.84
C ARG A 113 -14.08 -7.42 -5.23
N VAL A 114 -13.17 -8.33 -4.91
CA VAL A 114 -13.48 -9.67 -4.38
C VAL A 114 -13.21 -9.80 -2.89
N GLY A 115 -12.52 -8.82 -2.30
CA GLY A 115 -12.31 -8.79 -0.85
C GLY A 115 -11.53 -7.57 -0.40
N GLY A 116 -11.19 -7.57 0.88
CA GLY A 116 -10.30 -6.59 1.49
C GLY A 116 -10.14 -6.84 2.99
N VAL A 117 -9.10 -6.27 3.56
CA VAL A 117 -8.72 -6.47 4.96
C VAL A 117 -7.97 -5.22 5.46
N GLY A 118 -8.07 -4.95 6.76
CA GLY A 118 -7.38 -3.83 7.40
C GLY A 118 -5.86 -4.03 7.60
N THR A 119 -5.33 -5.21 7.30
CA THR A 119 -3.89 -5.49 7.37
C THR A 119 -3.20 -4.89 6.14
N GLY A 120 -2.46 -3.80 6.33
CA GLY A 120 -1.78 -3.05 5.28
C GLY A 120 -0.72 -2.10 5.85
N GLY A 121 -0.30 -1.10 5.07
CA GLY A 121 0.76 -0.16 5.46
C GLY A 121 0.41 0.71 6.67
N GLY A 122 -0.88 0.99 6.91
CA GLY A 122 -1.34 1.69 8.11
C GLY A 122 -1.12 0.87 9.39
N MET A 123 -1.31 -0.45 9.31
CA MET A 123 -1.00 -1.37 10.42
C MET A 123 0.50 -1.47 10.66
N ILE A 124 1.32 -1.54 9.59
CA ILE A 124 2.79 -1.53 9.72
C ILE A 124 3.25 -0.30 10.51
N GLN A 125 2.82 0.89 10.10
CA GLN A 125 3.20 2.14 10.78
C GLN A 125 2.61 2.26 12.17
N GLY A 126 1.29 2.07 12.33
CA GLY A 126 0.60 2.28 13.59
C GLY A 126 1.01 1.27 14.66
N LEU A 127 0.98 -0.04 14.35
CA LEU A 127 1.41 -1.06 15.30
C LEU A 127 2.93 -1.02 15.50
N GLY A 128 3.70 -0.73 14.44
CA GLY A 128 5.14 -0.49 14.54
C GLY A 128 5.45 0.60 15.56
N TYR A 129 4.83 1.77 15.44
CA TYR A 129 4.97 2.88 16.38
C TYR A 129 4.60 2.48 17.82
N LEU A 130 3.49 1.75 18.03
CA LEU A 130 3.10 1.30 19.36
C LEU A 130 4.12 0.35 20.00
N LEU A 131 4.83 -0.44 19.20
CA LEU A 131 5.80 -1.42 19.69
C LEU A 131 7.22 -0.87 19.82
N THR A 132 7.60 0.13 19.01
CA THR A 132 9.00 0.60 18.91
C THR A 132 9.17 2.09 19.26
N GLY A 133 8.10 2.87 19.19
CA GLY A 133 8.13 4.34 19.27
C GLY A 133 8.65 5.03 18.01
N ILE A 134 8.98 4.30 16.93
CA ILE A 134 9.51 4.86 15.69
C ILE A 134 8.36 5.46 14.85
N GLN A 135 8.49 6.74 14.49
CA GLN A 135 7.50 7.45 13.65
C GLN A 135 7.93 7.53 12.18
N ASP A 136 9.22 7.61 11.92
CA ASP A 136 9.76 7.70 10.56
C ASP A 136 9.60 6.37 9.84
N TYR A 137 8.97 6.39 8.66
CA TYR A 137 8.66 5.18 7.91
C TYR A 137 9.92 4.44 7.43
N GLN A 138 10.93 5.19 6.98
CA GLN A 138 12.17 4.61 6.48
C GLN A 138 12.92 3.91 7.62
N LEU A 139 13.11 4.61 8.73
CA LEU A 139 13.72 4.04 9.94
C LEU A 139 12.96 2.81 10.43
N LEU A 140 11.63 2.85 10.47
CA LEU A 140 10.80 1.72 10.89
C LEU A 140 11.01 0.49 9.98
N THR A 141 11.02 0.70 8.67
CA THR A 141 11.14 -0.40 7.70
C THR A 141 12.56 -0.96 7.63
N ASP A 142 13.58 -0.12 7.77
CA ASP A 142 14.98 -0.53 7.87
C ASP A 142 15.22 -1.34 9.16
N THR A 143 14.74 -0.84 10.30
CA THR A 143 14.84 -1.55 11.60
C THR A 143 14.19 -2.93 11.54
N ALA A 144 13.09 -3.07 10.81
CA ALA A 144 12.39 -4.34 10.67
C ALA A 144 13.17 -5.41 9.88
N GLN A 145 14.15 -5.02 9.04
CA GLN A 145 14.91 -5.98 8.23
C GLN A 145 15.83 -6.86 9.07
N ASP A 146 16.31 -6.35 10.22
CA ASP A 146 17.19 -7.07 11.13
C ASP A 146 16.43 -7.87 12.21
N GLY A 147 15.09 -7.90 12.12
CA GLY A 147 14.22 -8.54 13.10
C GLY A 147 14.27 -10.07 13.09
N ASN A 148 14.26 -10.69 14.27
CA ASN A 148 14.13 -12.14 14.43
C ASN A 148 12.73 -12.53 14.93
N ARG A 149 11.97 -13.23 14.08
CA ARG A 149 10.60 -13.66 14.38
C ARG A 149 10.50 -14.99 15.13
N ASP A 150 11.56 -15.78 15.27
CA ASP A 150 11.46 -17.15 15.80
C ASP A 150 11.06 -17.21 17.28
N ILE A 151 11.44 -16.22 18.08
CA ILE A 151 11.04 -16.11 19.50
C ILE A 151 9.68 -15.40 19.69
N ILE A 152 9.08 -14.89 18.61
CA ILE A 152 7.82 -14.14 18.62
C ILE A 152 6.68 -14.98 18.03
N ASP A 153 6.87 -15.53 16.84
CA ASP A 153 5.86 -16.29 16.10
C ASP A 153 5.90 -17.79 16.43
N LEU A 154 4.72 -18.38 16.65
CA LEU A 154 4.60 -19.81 16.84
C LEU A 154 4.46 -20.51 15.48
N LYS A 155 5.40 -21.38 15.13
CA LYS A 155 5.35 -22.21 13.92
C LYS A 155 4.64 -23.54 14.18
N VAL A 156 4.13 -24.18 13.13
CA VAL A 156 3.46 -25.49 13.21
C VAL A 156 4.36 -26.54 13.89
N LYS A 157 5.67 -26.54 13.59
CA LYS A 157 6.64 -27.44 14.22
C LYS A 157 6.76 -27.27 15.74
N HIS A 158 6.49 -26.07 16.27
CA HIS A 158 6.51 -25.83 17.73
C HIS A 158 5.34 -26.55 18.42
N ILE A 159 4.20 -26.71 17.72
CA ILE A 159 3.02 -27.43 18.22
C ILE A 159 3.22 -28.95 18.11
N TYR A 160 3.63 -29.42 16.93
CA TYR A 160 3.72 -30.86 16.65
C TYR A 160 5.02 -31.51 17.18
N LYS A 161 6.04 -30.72 17.53
CA LYS A 161 7.31 -31.17 18.13
C LYS A 161 7.94 -32.32 17.34
N ASN A 162 7.96 -33.52 17.93
CA ASN A 162 8.58 -34.73 17.34
C ASN A 162 7.61 -35.54 16.46
N THR A 163 6.39 -35.06 16.25
CA THR A 163 5.39 -35.71 15.40
C THR A 163 5.30 -35.02 14.04
N GLN A 164 5.03 -35.79 12.99
CA GLN A 164 4.89 -35.23 11.65
C GLN A 164 3.61 -34.38 11.56
N PRO A 165 3.70 -33.08 11.22
CA PRO A 165 2.53 -32.23 11.10
C PRO A 165 1.75 -32.52 9.81
N PRO A 166 0.43 -32.24 9.77
CA PRO A 166 -0.41 -32.41 8.58
C PRO A 166 -0.19 -31.33 7.51
N ILE A 167 0.56 -30.28 7.83
CA ILE A 167 0.96 -29.17 6.95
C ILE A 167 2.43 -28.83 7.20
N PRO A 168 3.13 -28.12 6.28
CA PRO A 168 4.56 -27.83 6.44
C PRO A 168 4.89 -27.17 7.79
N GLY A 169 5.87 -27.73 8.50
CA GLY A 169 6.19 -27.35 9.88
C GLY A 169 6.70 -25.91 10.05
N ASP A 170 7.27 -25.31 9.00
CA ASP A 170 7.80 -23.94 9.03
C ASP A 170 6.74 -22.85 8.82
N LEU A 171 5.51 -23.23 8.47
CA LEU A 171 4.39 -22.28 8.41
C LEU A 171 4.13 -21.68 9.80
N THR A 172 3.80 -20.39 9.81
CA THR A 172 3.29 -19.73 11.01
C THR A 172 1.95 -20.35 11.37
N ALA A 173 1.85 -20.88 12.60
CA ALA A 173 0.59 -21.33 13.17
C ALA A 173 -0.14 -20.17 13.88
N ALA A 174 0.60 -19.32 14.61
CA ALA A 174 0.06 -18.15 15.27
C ALA A 174 1.11 -17.02 15.34
N ASN A 175 0.82 -15.87 14.72
CA ASN A 175 1.63 -14.67 14.90
C ASN A 175 1.62 -14.24 16.36
N PHE A 176 2.77 -13.81 16.89
CA PHE A 176 2.98 -13.46 18.32
C PHE A 176 2.67 -14.59 19.33
N GLY A 177 2.35 -15.80 18.86
CA GLY A 177 1.96 -16.93 19.71
C GLY A 177 3.10 -17.56 20.51
N ASN A 178 4.35 -17.19 20.22
CA ASN A 178 5.53 -17.72 20.91
C ASN A 178 6.04 -16.79 22.02
N VAL A 179 5.49 -15.57 22.14
CA VAL A 179 5.94 -14.56 23.12
C VAL A 179 5.85 -15.09 24.55
N LEU A 180 4.72 -15.67 24.94
CA LEU A 180 4.51 -16.18 26.30
C LEU A 180 5.41 -17.40 26.63
N HIS A 181 5.96 -18.05 25.61
CA HIS A 181 6.91 -19.15 25.76
C HIS A 181 8.37 -18.67 25.86
N ASN A 182 8.63 -17.39 25.61
CA ASN A 182 9.96 -16.80 25.55
C ASN A 182 10.08 -15.54 26.44
N LEU A 183 9.30 -15.44 27.52
CA LEU A 183 9.38 -14.31 28.47
C LEU A 183 10.74 -14.23 29.19
N ASP A 184 11.50 -15.33 29.20
CA ASP A 184 12.89 -15.38 29.69
C ASP A 184 13.91 -14.85 28.68
N LYS A 185 13.52 -14.65 27.42
CA LYS A 185 14.38 -14.11 26.36
C LYS A 185 14.37 -12.59 26.38
N SER A 186 15.51 -12.00 26.04
CA SER A 186 15.54 -10.59 25.67
C SER A 186 14.96 -10.44 24.27
N PHE A 187 13.87 -9.69 24.15
CA PHE A 187 13.48 -9.14 22.85
C PHE A 187 14.47 -8.01 22.52
N THR A 188 14.96 -7.98 21.28
CA THR A 188 15.82 -6.91 20.81
C THR A 188 15.04 -5.61 20.79
N ASP A 189 15.58 -4.57 21.43
CA ASP A 189 15.05 -3.22 21.30
C ASP A 189 15.15 -2.76 19.85
N ALA A 190 14.20 -1.92 19.43
CA ALA A 190 14.20 -1.31 18.10
C ALA A 190 15.16 -0.10 18.00
N ARG A 191 16.20 -0.03 18.85
CA ARG A 191 17.13 1.10 18.98
C ARG A 191 18.58 0.68 18.86
#